data_AF-A0AAV0WL80-F1
#
_entry.id   AF-A0AAV0WL80-F1
#
_cell.length_a   1.000
_cell.length_b   1.000
_cell.length_c   1.000
_cell.angle_alpha   90.00
_cell.angle_beta   90.00
_cell.angle_gamma   90.00
#
_symmetry.space_group_name_H-M   'P 1'
#
loop_
_entity.id
_entity.type
_entity.pdbx_description
1 polymer ?
#
loop_
_entity_poly.entity_id
_entity_poly.type
_entity_poly.pdbx_seq_one_letter_code
_entity_poly.pdbx_strand_id
1 'polypeptide(L)'
;MASGYEINTDAFETYGIQTAELFVELYPWYYMPTSVHTILLHGADVIRHAILPIGQLSEESQESQNKHYKNYREHHTRKISRVKINEDLINMLLVSSDPLISSMRNIQPKKLQTFSDDAKLFIIMPED
;
A
#
# COMPACT_ATOMS: atom_id res chain seq x y z
N MET A 1 2.30 -6.99 6.59
CA MET A 1 1.97 -5.57 6.34
C MET A 1 1.10 -5.37 5.10
N ALA A 2 1.47 -5.87 3.91
CA ALA A 2 0.69 -5.67 2.68
C ALA A 2 -0.58 -6.55 2.53
N SER A 3 -0.97 -7.29 3.56
CA SER A 3 -2.10 -8.22 3.51
C SER A 3 -3.46 -7.52 3.53
N GLY A 4 -3.53 -6.28 4.05
CA GLY A 4 -4.79 -5.53 4.21
C GLY A 4 -5.67 -6.00 5.37
N TYR A 5 -5.19 -6.97 6.16
CA TYR A 5 -5.83 -7.52 7.36
C TYR A 5 -5.15 -7.02 8.64
N GLU A 6 -5.82 -7.20 9.77
CA GLU A 6 -5.24 -6.95 11.09
C GLU A 6 -4.08 -7.90 11.38
N ILE A 7 -3.08 -7.39 12.09
CA ILE A 7 -1.82 -8.09 12.39
C ILE A 7 -1.69 -8.18 13.90
N ASN A 8 -1.32 -9.34 14.41
CA ASN A 8 -0.94 -9.49 15.81
C ASN A 8 0.35 -8.71 16.08
N THR A 9 0.22 -7.57 16.76
CA THR A 9 1.32 -6.63 16.97
C THR A 9 2.42 -7.18 17.88
N ASP A 10 2.08 -8.03 18.86
CA ASP A 10 3.05 -8.56 19.83
C ASP A 10 3.90 -9.66 19.20
N ALA A 11 3.26 -10.52 18.40
CA ALA A 11 3.95 -11.51 17.60
C ALA A 11 4.86 -10.84 16.55
N PHE A 12 4.38 -9.76 15.92
CA PHE A 12 5.15 -8.99 14.96
C PHE A 12 6.37 -8.29 15.59
N GLU A 13 6.21 -7.69 16.77
CA GLU A 13 7.31 -7.06 17.51
C GLU A 13 8.41 -8.07 17.87
N THR A 14 8.01 -9.23 18.40
CA THR A 14 8.95 -10.31 18.75
C THR A 14 9.73 -10.78 17.51
N TYR A 15 9.04 -10.98 16.39
CA TYR A 15 9.66 -11.37 15.14
C TYR A 15 10.59 -10.29 14.57
N GLY A 16 10.21 -9.02 14.70
CA GLY A 16 11.02 -7.86 14.29
C GLY A 16 12.34 -7.77 15.03
N ILE A 17 12.32 -7.94 16.36
CA ILE A 17 13.53 -7.93 17.20
C ILE A 17 14.45 -9.09 16.85
N GLN A 18 13.92 -10.32 16.76
CA GLN A 18 14.70 -11.50 16.37
C GLN A 18 15.37 -11.32 14.99
N THR A 19 14.65 -10.72 14.04
CA THR A 19 15.17 -10.43 12.71
C THR A 19 16.25 -9.34 12.75
N ALA A 20 16.11 -8.34 13.63
CA ALA A 20 17.13 -7.30 13.81
C ALA A 20 18.42 -7.85 14.43
N GLU A 21 18.33 -8.75 15.40
CA GLU A 21 19.49 -9.46 15.98
C GLU A 21 20.21 -10.29 14.91
N LEU A 22 19.46 -11.05 14.13
CA LEU A 22 20.00 -11.85 13.02
C LEU A 22 20.68 -10.97 11.95
N PHE A 23 20.13 -9.79 11.66
CA PHE A 23 20.73 -8.84 10.73
C PHE A 23 22.12 -8.37 11.20
N VAL A 24 22.25 -8.02 12.49
CA VAL A 24 23.52 -7.57 13.07
C VAL A 24 24.55 -8.70 13.13
N GLU A 25 24.11 -9.93 13.39
CA GLU A 25 24.98 -11.11 13.38
C GLU A 25 25.54 -11.41 11.99
N LEU A 26 24.69 -11.40 10.97
CA LEU A 26 25.08 -11.74 9.59
C LEU A 26 25.84 -10.61 8.89
N TYR A 27 25.48 -9.36 9.17
CA TYR A 27 25.98 -8.18 8.46
C TYR A 27 26.46 -7.07 9.40
N PRO A 28 27.40 -7.35 10.33
CA PRO A 28 27.87 -6.36 11.32
C PRO A 28 28.58 -5.16 10.67
N TRP A 29 29.05 -5.32 9.43
CA TRP A 29 29.74 -4.29 8.67
C TRP A 29 28.79 -3.27 8.01
N TYR A 30 27.49 -3.56 7.92
CA TYR A 30 26.51 -2.72 7.24
C TYR A 30 25.52 -2.12 8.23
N TYR A 31 25.43 -0.79 8.26
CA TYR A 31 24.44 -0.11 9.08
C TYR A 31 23.03 -0.37 8.56
N MET A 32 22.12 -0.72 9.47
CA MET A 32 20.72 -0.94 9.13
C MET A 32 20.11 0.34 8.54
N PRO A 33 19.55 0.31 7.32
CA PRO A 33 18.91 1.48 6.72
C PRO A 33 17.70 1.93 7.53
N THR A 34 17.40 3.23 7.52
CA THR A 34 16.30 3.81 8.30
C THR A 34 14.96 3.14 8.00
N SER A 35 14.65 2.80 6.75
CA SER A 35 13.41 2.10 6.40
C SER A 35 13.31 0.72 7.05
N VAL A 36 14.39 -0.06 7.04
CA VAL A 36 14.44 -1.39 7.66
C VAL A 36 14.36 -1.28 9.18
N HIS A 37 15.10 -0.34 9.76
CA HIS A 37 15.07 -0.06 11.20
C HIS A 37 13.67 0.32 11.67
N THR A 38 13.00 1.23 10.97
CA THR A 38 11.62 1.61 11.29
C THR A 38 10.68 0.42 11.18
N ILE A 39 10.85 -0.49 10.22
CA ILE A 39 10.01 -1.69 10.12
C ILE A 39 10.27 -2.67 11.27
N LEU A 40 11.54 -2.98 11.56
CA LEU A 40 11.90 -4.01 12.52
C LEU A 40 11.70 -3.58 13.98
N LEU A 41 12.03 -2.32 14.31
CA LEU A 41 11.96 -1.83 15.69
C LEU A 41 10.74 -0.97 15.99
N HIS A 42 10.24 -0.20 15.02
CA HIS A 42 9.11 0.70 15.22
C HIS A 42 7.83 0.23 14.50
N GLY A 43 7.89 -0.84 13.71
CA GLY A 43 6.79 -1.26 12.86
C GLY A 43 5.57 -1.70 13.66
N ALA A 44 5.79 -2.39 14.78
CA ALA A 44 4.72 -2.79 15.69
C ALA A 44 3.98 -1.58 16.26
N ASP A 45 4.71 -0.56 16.72
CA ASP A 45 4.12 0.67 17.26
C ASP A 45 3.34 1.45 16.21
N VAL A 46 3.85 1.52 14.97
CA VAL A 46 3.12 2.13 13.86
C VAL A 46 1.80 1.39 13.59
N ILE A 47 1.82 0.05 13.59
CA ILE A 47 0.62 -0.76 13.39
C ILE A 47 -0.36 -0.57 14.55
N ARG A 48 0.10 -0.51 15.80
CA ARG A 48 -0.74 -0.30 16.99
C ARG A 48 -1.51 1.02 16.95
N HIS A 49 -0.91 2.08 16.40
CA HIS A 49 -1.52 3.42 16.35
C HIS A 49 -2.24 3.70 15.03
N ALA A 50 -2.19 2.79 14.05
CA ALA A 50 -2.88 2.97 12.78
C ALA A 50 -4.39 2.77 12.94
N ILE A 51 -5.19 3.65 12.31
CA ILE A 51 -6.66 3.61 12.37
C ILE A 51 -7.23 2.44 11.54
N LEU A 52 -6.53 2.07 10.47
CA LEU A 52 -6.89 0.98 9.55
C LEU A 52 -5.70 0.03 9.41
N PRO A 53 -5.94 -1.22 8.97
CA PRO A 53 -4.87 -2.14 8.63
C PRO A 53 -3.84 -1.47 7.71
N ILE A 54 -2.56 -1.55 8.07
CA ILE A 54 -1.50 -0.76 7.43
C ILE A 54 -1.43 -0.94 5.91
N GLY A 55 -1.79 -2.12 5.40
CA GLY A 55 -1.85 -2.40 3.96
C GLY A 55 -2.91 -1.59 3.21
N GLN A 56 -3.97 -1.14 3.88
CA GLN A 56 -5.01 -0.27 3.31
C GLN A 56 -4.57 1.20 3.24
N LEU A 57 -3.61 1.61 4.06
CA LEU A 57 -3.03 2.95 4.10
C LEU A 57 -1.87 3.13 3.10
N SER A 58 -1.76 2.26 2.10
CA SER A 58 -0.65 2.24 1.15
C SER A 58 -0.69 3.40 0.14
N GLU A 59 0.46 4.06 -0.03
CA GLU A 59 0.69 5.10 -1.04
C GLU A 59 0.69 4.54 -2.48
N GLU A 60 1.00 3.26 -2.67
CA GLU A 60 1.13 2.62 -3.99
C GLU A 60 -0.14 2.78 -4.85
N SER A 61 -1.32 2.78 -4.20
CA SER A 61 -2.59 2.99 -4.90
C SER A 61 -2.67 4.38 -5.53
N GLN A 62 -2.19 5.41 -4.83
CA GLN A 62 -2.13 6.77 -5.34
C GLN A 62 -1.05 6.93 -6.40
N GLU A 63 0.14 6.34 -6.21
CA GLU A 63 1.22 6.40 -7.21
C GLU A 63 0.83 5.73 -8.53
N SER A 64 0.08 4.62 -8.47
CA SER A 64 -0.43 3.94 -9.67
C SER A 64 -1.30 4.88 -10.54
N GLN A 65 -1.98 5.86 -9.93
CA GLN A 65 -2.77 6.86 -10.65
C GLN A 65 -1.92 7.80 -11.50
N ASN A 66 -0.62 7.94 -11.23
CA ASN A 66 0.27 8.75 -12.08
C ASN A 66 0.33 8.22 -13.52
N LYS A 67 0.14 6.91 -13.72
CA LYS A 67 0.03 6.31 -15.07
C LYS A 67 -1.24 6.78 -15.77
N HIS A 68 -2.36 6.79 -15.05
CA HIS A 68 -3.64 7.28 -15.56
C HIS A 68 -3.61 8.78 -15.85
N TYR A 69 -3.01 9.57 -14.95
CA TYR A 69 -2.82 11.01 -15.12
C TYR A 69 -2.12 11.35 -16.44
N LYS A 70 -0.99 10.69 -16.74
CA LYS A 70 -0.25 10.88 -17.99
C LYS A 70 -1.11 10.53 -19.21
N ASN A 71 -1.82 9.40 -19.14
CA ASN A 71 -2.70 8.93 -20.21
C ASN A 71 -3.89 9.88 -20.47
N TYR A 72 -4.54 10.37 -19.41
CA TYR A 72 -5.64 11.32 -19.52
C TYR A 72 -5.16 12.65 -20.09
N ARG A 73 -4.02 13.17 -19.62
CA ARG A 73 -3.43 14.38 -20.17
C ARG A 73 -3.16 14.25 -21.68
N GLU A 74 -2.68 13.10 -22.14
CA GLU A 74 -2.35 12.89 -23.56
C GLU A 74 -3.58 12.74 -24.47
N HIS A 75 -4.55 11.93 -24.03
CA HIS A 75 -5.65 11.45 -24.90
C HIS A 75 -7.03 12.01 -24.56
N HIS A 76 -7.23 12.58 -23.36
CA HIS A 76 -8.56 12.95 -22.83
C HIS A 76 -8.68 14.44 -22.46
N THR A 77 -7.71 15.29 -22.84
CA THR A 77 -7.77 16.74 -22.57
C THR A 77 -7.75 17.57 -23.86
N ARG A 78 -8.43 18.71 -23.84
CA ARG A 78 -8.41 19.68 -24.94
C ARG A 78 -7.09 20.45 -24.93
N LYS A 79 -6.28 20.29 -25.98
CA LYS A 79 -4.95 20.93 -26.13
C LYS A 79 -5.03 22.38 -26.64
N ILE A 80 -5.95 23.17 -26.07
CA ILE A 80 -6.21 24.55 -26.48
C ILE A 80 -5.51 25.54 -25.54
N SER A 81 -5.54 25.30 -24.23
CA SER A 81 -4.84 26.11 -23.23
C SER A 81 -4.50 25.26 -22.01
N ARG A 82 -3.50 25.67 -21.23
CA ARG A 82 -3.12 24.97 -20.00
C ARG A 82 -4.25 24.93 -18.97
N VAL A 83 -5.06 26.00 -18.91
CA VAL A 83 -6.24 26.06 -18.03
C VAL A 83 -7.26 25.00 -18.43
N LYS A 84 -7.58 24.90 -19.73
CA LYS A 84 -8.53 23.90 -20.22
C LYS A 84 -8.02 22.47 -20.10
N ILE A 85 -6.71 22.26 -20.27
CA ILE A 85 -6.08 20.95 -20.02
C ILE A 85 -6.28 20.53 -18.57
N ASN A 86 -6.01 21.43 -17.61
CA ASN A 86 -6.14 21.10 -16.19
C ASN A 86 -7.60 20.87 -15.78
N GLU A 87 -8.54 21.67 -16.33
CA GLU A 87 -9.98 21.49 -16.12
C GLU A 87 -10.43 20.09 -16.58
N ASP A 88 -10.09 19.70 -17.81
CA ASP A 88 -10.45 18.38 -18.36
C ASP A 88 -9.81 17.23 -17.57
N LEU A 89 -8.56 17.41 -17.15
CA LEU A 89 -7.81 16.41 -16.39
C LEU A 89 -8.44 16.16 -15.02
N ILE A 90 -8.83 17.21 -14.30
CA ILE A 90 -9.53 17.09 -13.02
C ILE A 90 -10.88 16.41 -13.22
N ASN A 91 -11.65 16.82 -14.24
CA ASN A 91 -12.94 16.21 -14.54
C ASN A 91 -12.81 14.71 -14.82
N MET A 92 -11.80 14.29 -15.60
CA MET A 92 -11.53 12.88 -15.87
C MET A 92 -11.15 12.10 -14.61
N LEU A 93 -10.33 12.69 -13.73
CA LEU A 93 -9.96 12.05 -12.47
C LEU A 93 -11.17 11.89 -11.54
N LEU A 94 -12.05 12.89 -11.45
CA LEU A 94 -13.29 12.82 -10.67
C LEU A 94 -14.21 11.72 -11.18
N VAL A 95 -14.44 11.64 -12.49
CA VAL A 95 -15.26 10.56 -13.10
C VAL A 95 -14.65 9.19 -12.85
N SER A 96 -13.31 9.08 -12.91
CA SER A 96 -12.62 7.80 -12.71
C SER A 96 -12.71 7.29 -11.26
N SER A 97 -12.77 8.21 -10.29
CA SER A 97 -12.80 7.95 -8.84
C SER A 97 -14.20 7.99 -8.22
N ASP A 98 -15.23 8.32 -9.01
CA ASP A 98 -16.62 8.30 -8.57
C ASP A 98 -17.03 6.88 -8.08
N PRO A 99 -17.49 6.72 -6.83
CA PRO A 99 -17.83 5.41 -6.27
C PRO A 99 -18.98 4.72 -6.99
N LEU A 100 -20.00 5.47 -7.41
CA LEU A 100 -21.17 4.94 -8.10
C LEU A 100 -20.76 4.40 -9.47
N ILE A 101 -20.02 5.20 -10.25
CA ILE A 101 -19.51 4.79 -11.56
C ILE A 101 -18.53 3.62 -11.43
N SER A 102 -17.66 3.65 -10.42
CA SER A 102 -16.68 2.59 -10.19
C SER A 102 -17.35 1.26 -9.84
N SER A 103 -18.43 1.27 -9.05
CA SER A 103 -19.17 0.05 -8.69
C SER A 103 -19.87 -0.61 -9.87
N MET A 104 -20.27 0.16 -10.88
CA MET A 104 -20.93 -0.34 -12.09
C MET A 104 -19.95 -0.74 -13.19
N ARG A 105 -18.65 -0.47 -13.02
CA ARG A 105 -17.63 -0.70 -14.03
C ARG A 105 -17.32 -2.19 -14.13
N ASN A 106 -17.28 -2.72 -15.35
CA ASN A 106 -16.79 -4.07 -15.60
C ASN A 106 -15.28 -4.12 -15.39
N ILE A 107 -14.84 -4.66 -14.24
CA ILE A 107 -13.44 -4.80 -13.87
C ILE A 107 -13.07 -6.28 -13.93
N GLN A 108 -11.90 -6.59 -14.49
CA GLN A 108 -11.37 -7.95 -14.49
C GLN A 108 -11.00 -8.37 -13.05
N PRO A 109 -11.45 -9.53 -12.57
CA PRO A 109 -11.15 -9.98 -11.22
C PRO A 109 -9.64 -10.20 -11.05
N LYS A 110 -9.11 -9.75 -9.91
CA LYS A 110 -7.68 -9.93 -9.58
C LYS A 110 -7.46 -11.39 -9.17
N LYS A 111 -6.38 -12.01 -9.65
CA LYS A 111 -5.97 -13.33 -9.18
C LYS A 111 -5.45 -13.20 -7.74
N LEU A 112 -6.02 -13.97 -6.82
CA LEU A 112 -5.57 -14.04 -5.44
C LEU A 112 -4.36 -14.98 -5.36
N GLN A 113 -3.29 -14.51 -4.72
CA GLN A 113 -2.12 -15.33 -4.40
C GLN A 113 -2.22 -15.78 -2.94
N THR A 114 -1.81 -17.03 -2.67
CA THR A 114 -1.79 -17.58 -1.32
C THR A 114 -0.65 -17.00 -0.50
N PHE A 115 -0.92 -16.66 0.76
CA PHE A 115 0.12 -16.25 1.72
C PHE A 115 1.03 -17.43 2.09
N SER A 116 2.28 -17.15 2.45
CA SER A 116 3.17 -18.14 3.06
C SER A 116 2.64 -18.59 4.41
N ASP A 117 3.00 -19.80 4.83
CA ASP A 117 2.51 -20.37 6.09
C ASP A 117 2.99 -19.55 7.30
N ASP A 118 4.23 -19.06 7.26
CA ASP A 118 4.76 -18.14 8.28
C ASP A 118 3.96 -16.84 8.37
N ALA A 119 3.55 -16.27 7.23
CA ALA A 119 2.78 -15.03 7.23
C ALA A 119 1.37 -15.20 7.82
N LYS A 120 0.77 -16.39 7.68
CA LYS A 120 -0.55 -16.69 8.25
C LYS A 120 -0.53 -16.68 9.77
N LEU A 121 0.61 -16.99 10.41
CA LEU A 121 0.74 -16.98 11.87
C LEU A 121 0.57 -15.56 12.47
N PHE A 122 0.83 -14.53 11.69
CA PHE A 122 0.78 -13.13 12.15
C PHE A 122 -0.52 -12.41 11.79
N ILE A 123 -1.33 -12.97 10.89
CA ILE A 123 -2.55 -12.31 10.40
C ILE A 123 -3.75 -12.80 11.20
N ILE A 124 -4.53 -11.86 11.72
CA ILE A 124 -5.83 -12.14 12.31
C ILE A 124 -6.83 -12.21 11.15
N MET A 125 -7.17 -13.43 10.75
CA MET A 125 -8.23 -13.63 9.75
C MET A 125 -9.58 -13.38 10.43
N PRO A 126 -10.49 -12.60 9.81
CA PRO A 126 -11.86 -12.52 10.31
C PRO A 126 -12.50 -13.92 10.28
N GLU A 127 -13.20 -14.30 11.34
CA GLU A 127 -14.07 -15.47 11.32
C GLU A 127 -15.25 -15.18 10.36
N ASP A 128 -15.59 -16.16 9.52
CA ASP A 128 -16.69 -16.08 8.53
C ASP A 128 -18.07 -15.87 9.20
#